data_AF-A0A9D2HZQ2-F1
#
_entry.id   AF-A0A9D2HZQ2-F1
#
_cell.length_a   1.000
_cell.length_b   1.000
_cell.length_c   1.000
_cell.angle_alpha   90.00
_cell.angle_beta   90.00
_cell.angle_gamma   90.00
#
_symmetry.space_group_name_H-M   'P 1'
#
loop_
_entity.id
_entity.type
_entity.pdbx_description
1 polymer ?
#
loop_
_entity_poly.entity_id
_entity_poly.type
_entity_poly.pdbx_seq_one_letter_code
_entity_poly.pdbx_strand_id
1 'polypeptide(L)'
;MARKSLSNKIRFEVFKRDNFTCQYCGRKAPEIVLNVDHIEPVAKGGTNDIYNLATSCFECNNGKRDRKLDDNTEITKQHAELEILNERKKQLEQLMEWKNELKNFDNQQIEMLSDYIGDSLSTNVTDQGKVFLKKWLKKYSFQDLINATDKAVEVYCHLPNEEIFDKIERIAFYEKNPVPEYQKKTSYIRGVFRNRGIRYKNHELNELMSLWNDYIDDFEIPIEYSKQAENYRDFEGELVFYIDEVMRNGKA
;
A
#
# COMPACT_ATOMS: atom_id res chain seq x y z
N MET A 1 -6.99 -55.94 -5.44
CA MET A 1 -7.23 -54.86 -6.42
C MET A 1 -6.20 -54.95 -7.53
N ALA A 2 -6.59 -54.79 -8.79
CA ALA A 2 -5.66 -54.84 -9.92
C ALA A 2 -4.64 -53.70 -9.82
N ARG A 3 -3.35 -54.02 -10.00
CA ARG A 3 -2.24 -53.04 -9.89
C ARG A 3 -2.37 -52.02 -11.03
N LYS A 4 -2.67 -50.76 -10.70
CA LYS A 4 -2.74 -49.67 -11.69
C LYS A 4 -1.33 -49.36 -12.19
N SER A 5 -1.09 -49.47 -13.49
CA SER A 5 0.23 -49.23 -14.08
C SER A 5 0.63 -47.75 -13.98
N LEU A 6 1.91 -47.50 -13.71
CA LEU A 6 2.49 -46.16 -13.70
C LEU A 6 2.66 -45.66 -15.13
N SER A 7 2.28 -44.40 -15.39
CA SER A 7 2.48 -43.77 -16.70
C SER A 7 3.96 -43.52 -16.98
N ASN A 8 4.37 -43.54 -18.25
CA ASN A 8 5.75 -43.26 -18.64
C ASN A 8 6.22 -41.86 -18.21
N LYS A 9 5.30 -40.88 -18.18
CA LYS A 9 5.59 -39.52 -17.68
C LYS A 9 5.99 -39.53 -16.21
N ILE A 10 5.22 -40.22 -15.35
CA ILE A 10 5.54 -40.32 -13.93
C ILE A 10 6.86 -41.06 -13.72
N ARG A 11 7.11 -42.14 -14.49
CA ARG A 11 8.37 -42.88 -14.40
C ARG A 11 9.58 -42.01 -14.73
N PHE A 12 9.48 -41.19 -15.78
CA PHE A 12 10.53 -40.26 -16.15
C PHE A 12 10.77 -39.18 -15.08
N GLU A 13 9.71 -38.60 -14.50
CA GLU A 13 9.85 -37.61 -13.41
C GLU A 13 10.54 -38.20 -12.18
N VAL A 14 10.25 -39.46 -11.82
CA VAL A 14 10.93 -40.17 -10.73
C VAL A 14 12.41 -40.36 -11.05
N PHE A 15 12.75 -40.83 -12.26
CA PHE A 15 14.16 -40.97 -12.67
C PHE A 15 14.91 -39.64 -12.69
N LYS A 16 14.25 -38.57 -13.14
CA LYS A 16 14.83 -37.23 -13.17
C LYS A 16 15.09 -36.69 -11.77
N ARG A 17 14.13 -36.83 -10.85
CA ARG A 17 14.28 -36.44 -9.43
C ARG A 17 15.50 -37.13 -8.80
N ASP A 18 15.69 -38.40 -9.11
CA ASP A 18 16.71 -39.27 -8.54
C ASP A 18 18.03 -39.24 -9.34
N ASN A 19 18.21 -38.29 -10.27
CA ASN A 19 19.39 -38.16 -11.13
C ASN A 19 19.79 -39.47 -11.82
N PHE A 20 18.80 -40.24 -12.29
CA PHE A 20 18.99 -41.55 -12.92
C PHE A 20 19.88 -42.50 -12.11
N THR A 21 19.75 -42.42 -10.78
CA THR A 21 20.54 -43.18 -9.81
C THR A 21 19.63 -44.09 -9.00
N CYS A 22 19.98 -45.36 -8.89
CA CYS A 22 19.31 -46.30 -7.99
C CYS A 22 19.46 -45.79 -6.55
N GLN A 23 18.35 -45.45 -5.90
CA GLN A 23 18.33 -44.91 -4.53
C GLN A 23 18.71 -45.96 -3.47
N TYR A 24 18.87 -47.22 -3.86
CA TYR A 24 19.23 -48.31 -2.93
C TYR A 24 20.70 -48.69 -2.98
N CYS A 25 21.37 -48.53 -4.11
CA CYS A 25 22.75 -49.00 -4.28
C CYS A 25 23.68 -47.99 -4.98
N GLY A 26 23.17 -46.82 -5.36
CA GLY A 26 23.97 -45.75 -5.97
C GLY A 26 24.40 -45.98 -7.43
N ARG A 27 24.14 -47.17 -8.01
CA ARG A 27 24.41 -47.43 -9.44
C ARG A 27 23.55 -46.55 -10.35
N LYS A 28 24.06 -46.13 -11.50
CA LYS A 28 23.42 -45.16 -12.40
C LYS A 28 23.17 -45.70 -13.81
N ALA A 29 22.17 -45.15 -14.50
CA ALA A 29 22.05 -45.34 -15.95
C ALA A 29 23.18 -44.59 -16.69
N PRO A 30 23.62 -45.07 -17.88
CA PRO A 30 23.07 -46.18 -18.66
C PRO A 30 23.64 -47.57 -18.30
N GLU A 31 24.58 -47.67 -17.35
CA GLU A 31 25.28 -48.92 -17.00
C GLU A 31 24.35 -50.01 -16.44
N ILE A 32 23.19 -49.61 -15.91
CA ILE A 32 22.17 -50.50 -15.36
C ILE A 32 20.76 -50.12 -15.82
N VAL A 33 19.87 -51.11 -15.87
CA VAL A 33 18.44 -50.89 -16.13
C VAL A 33 17.75 -50.41 -14.86
N LEU A 34 17.15 -49.22 -14.95
CA LEU A 34 16.37 -48.60 -13.88
C LEU A 34 14.88 -48.95 -14.00
N ASN A 35 14.24 -49.05 -12.84
CA ASN A 35 12.82 -49.27 -12.64
C ASN A 35 12.31 -48.28 -11.58
N VAL A 36 11.00 -48.09 -11.54
CA VAL A 36 10.35 -47.37 -10.44
C VAL A 36 9.80 -48.39 -9.46
N ASP A 37 10.16 -48.25 -8.21
CA ASP A 37 9.73 -49.09 -7.11
C ASP A 37 8.90 -48.28 -6.10
N HIS A 38 7.96 -48.95 -5.44
CA HIS A 38 7.11 -48.37 -4.41
C HIS A 38 7.80 -48.50 -3.06
N ILE A 39 8.02 -47.39 -2.36
CA ILE A 39 8.67 -47.37 -1.04
C ILE A 39 7.81 -48.19 -0.05
N GLU A 40 6.53 -47.82 0.10
CA GLU A 40 5.49 -48.64 0.71
C GLU A 40 4.87 -49.55 -0.38
N PRO A 41 4.91 -50.89 -0.23
CA PRO A 41 4.34 -51.79 -1.23
C PRO A 41 2.84 -51.55 -1.44
N VAL A 42 2.37 -51.68 -2.68
CA VAL A 42 0.94 -51.58 -3.02
C VAL A 42 0.09 -52.55 -2.20
N ALA A 43 0.61 -53.74 -1.89
CA ALA A 43 -0.07 -54.75 -1.07
C ALA A 43 -0.31 -54.30 0.39
N LYS A 44 0.43 -53.29 0.86
CA LYS A 44 0.34 -52.70 2.20
C LYS A 44 -0.27 -51.29 2.18
N GLY A 45 -0.87 -50.87 1.05
CA GLY A 45 -1.58 -49.59 0.92
C GLY A 45 -0.78 -48.47 0.27
N GLY A 46 0.41 -48.73 -0.26
CA GLY A 46 1.21 -47.72 -0.95
C GLY A 46 0.54 -47.13 -2.20
N THR A 47 0.60 -45.80 -2.35
CA THR A 47 0.01 -45.05 -3.47
C THR A 47 0.98 -44.93 -4.65
N ASN A 48 0.46 -44.45 -5.79
CA ASN A 48 1.28 -44.07 -6.96
C ASN A 48 1.73 -42.59 -6.89
N ASP A 49 1.59 -41.94 -5.74
CA ASP A 49 2.08 -40.57 -5.56
C ASP A 49 3.59 -40.56 -5.72
N ILE A 50 4.14 -39.49 -6.31
CA ILE A 50 5.57 -39.38 -6.55
C ILE A 50 6.40 -39.55 -5.27
N TYR A 51 5.79 -39.25 -4.12
CA TYR A 51 6.40 -39.43 -2.80
C TYR A 51 6.50 -40.89 -2.34
N ASN A 52 5.71 -41.81 -2.89
CA ASN A 52 5.82 -43.23 -2.56
C ASN A 52 6.65 -43.99 -3.61
N LEU A 53 7.31 -43.29 -4.53
CA LEU A 53 8.06 -43.87 -5.64
C LEU A 53 9.55 -43.54 -5.52
N ALA A 54 10.41 -44.51 -5.83
CA ALA A 54 11.86 -44.36 -5.88
C ALA A 54 12.45 -45.06 -7.10
N THR A 55 13.56 -44.54 -7.61
CA THR A 55 14.35 -45.17 -8.67
C THR A 55 15.13 -46.35 -8.11
N SER A 56 14.99 -47.51 -8.74
CA SER A 56 15.62 -48.77 -8.32
C SER A 56 16.26 -49.48 -9.51
N CYS A 57 17.40 -50.15 -9.32
CA CYS A 57 17.94 -51.04 -10.33
C CYS A 57 17.18 -52.38 -10.34
N PHE A 58 17.24 -53.12 -11.45
CA PHE A 58 16.60 -54.44 -11.56
C PHE A 58 16.97 -55.38 -10.40
N GLU A 59 18.24 -55.45 -10.01
CA GLU A 59 18.71 -56.33 -8.93
C GLU A 59 18.13 -55.93 -7.57
N CYS A 60 18.14 -54.65 -7.21
CA CYS A 60 17.56 -54.16 -5.95
C CYS A 60 16.04 -54.35 -5.93
N ASN A 61 15.35 -54.08 -7.04
CA ASN A 61 13.91 -54.27 -7.15
C ASN A 61 13.53 -55.76 -7.03
N ASN A 62 14.31 -56.66 -7.63
CA ASN A 62 14.07 -58.11 -7.57
C ASN A 62 14.43 -58.70 -6.20
N GLY A 63 15.45 -58.16 -5.53
CA GLY A 63 15.82 -58.53 -4.17
C GLY A 63 14.81 -58.09 -3.10
N LYS A 64 14.13 -56.96 -3.31
CA LYS A 64 13.14 -56.40 -2.39
C LYS A 64 11.83 -57.20 -2.34
N ARG A 65 11.29 -57.63 -3.49
CA ARG A 65 9.94 -58.25 -3.60
C ARG A 65 8.88 -57.45 -2.83
N ASP A 66 8.38 -57.96 -1.71
CA ASP A 66 7.37 -57.35 -0.82
C ASP A 66 7.93 -56.87 0.53
N ARG A 67 9.26 -56.92 0.72
CA ARG A 67 9.94 -56.45 1.93
C ARG A 67 10.00 -54.92 1.95
N LYS A 68 9.73 -54.33 3.11
CA LYS A 68 10.01 -52.91 3.34
C LYS A 68 11.53 -52.73 3.39
N LEU A 69 12.01 -51.56 2.98
CA LEU A 69 13.41 -51.20 3.13
C LEU A 69 13.70 -51.01 4.62
N ASP A 70 14.66 -51.76 5.14
CA ASP A 70 15.01 -51.71 6.57
C ASP A 70 15.78 -50.43 6.92
N ASP A 71 16.41 -49.76 5.94
CA ASP A 71 17.03 -48.44 6.09
C ASP A 71 16.48 -47.43 5.06
N ASN A 72 15.45 -46.69 5.48
CA ASN A 72 14.77 -45.66 4.69
C ASN A 72 15.21 -44.24 5.07
N THR A 73 16.26 -44.08 5.89
CA THR A 73 16.56 -42.79 6.52
C THR A 73 16.79 -41.64 5.52
N GLU A 74 17.49 -41.87 4.41
CA GLU A 74 17.69 -40.85 3.36
C GLU A 74 16.40 -40.49 2.61
N ILE A 75 15.60 -41.50 2.28
CA ILE A 75 14.31 -41.33 1.60
C ILE A 75 13.35 -40.53 2.50
N THR A 76 13.26 -40.88 3.78
CA THR A 76 12.43 -40.17 4.77
C THR A 76 12.88 -38.71 4.94
N LYS A 77 14.18 -38.44 4.92
CA LYS A 77 14.72 -37.06 4.96
C LYS A 77 14.31 -36.26 3.71
N GLN A 78 14.44 -36.84 2.52
CA GLN A 78 14.02 -36.19 1.28
C GLN A 78 12.51 -35.93 1.25
N HIS A 79 11.69 -36.86 1.76
CA HIS A 79 10.24 -36.64 1.90
C HIS A 79 9.91 -35.52 2.86
N ALA A 80 10.52 -35.51 4.04
CA ALA A 80 10.32 -34.43 5.01
C ALA A 80 10.72 -33.07 4.42
N GLU A 81 11.83 -33.00 3.67
CA GLU A 81 12.27 -31.78 2.99
C GLU A 81 11.29 -31.33 1.90
N LEU A 82 10.76 -32.27 1.10
CA LEU A 82 9.74 -31.98 0.09
C LEU A 82 8.40 -31.55 0.69
N GLU A 83 8.00 -32.13 1.83
CA GLU A 83 6.81 -31.72 2.56
C GLU A 83 6.96 -30.28 3.08
N ILE A 84 8.11 -29.95 3.67
CA ILE A 84 8.43 -28.58 4.10
C ILE A 84 8.39 -27.62 2.91
N LEU A 85 8.95 -28.01 1.76
CA LEU A 85 8.98 -27.17 0.57
C LEU A 85 7.56 -26.94 0.00
N ASN A 86 6.72 -27.98 -0.01
CA ASN A 86 5.32 -27.86 -0.42
C ASN A 86 4.52 -26.96 0.52
N GLU A 87 4.74 -27.08 1.82
CA GLU A 87 4.04 -26.24 2.79
C GLU A 87 4.46 -24.78 2.65
N ARG A 88 5.77 -24.51 2.46
CA ARG A 88 6.26 -23.18 2.10
C ARG A 88 5.62 -22.64 0.81
N LYS A 89 5.46 -23.49 -0.21
CA LYS A 89 4.81 -23.10 -1.46
C LYS A 89 3.34 -22.71 -1.24
N LYS A 90 2.57 -23.50 -0.47
CA LYS A 90 1.18 -23.17 -0.13
C LYS A 90 1.07 -21.85 0.63
N GLN A 91 1.97 -21.61 1.59
CA GLN A 91 2.02 -20.34 2.33
C GLN A 91 2.27 -19.15 1.39
N LEU A 92 3.17 -19.29 0.41
CA LEU A 92 3.42 -18.25 -0.59
C LEU A 92 2.20 -18.01 -1.50
N GLU A 93 1.50 -19.08 -1.92
CA GLU A 93 0.28 -18.97 -2.70
C GLU A 93 -0.82 -18.21 -1.93
N GLN A 94 -1.02 -18.52 -0.65
CA GLN A 94 -1.96 -17.81 0.24
C GLN A 94 -1.59 -16.33 0.40
N LEU A 95 -0.30 -16.01 0.59
CA LEU A 95 0.17 -14.62 0.68
C LEU A 95 -0.07 -13.85 -0.62
N MET A 96 0.10 -14.49 -1.78
CA MET A 96 -0.17 -13.87 -3.08
C MET A 96 -1.66 -13.60 -3.29
N GLU A 97 -2.53 -14.54 -2.91
CA GLU A 97 -3.99 -14.39 -2.97
C GLU A 97 -4.44 -13.19 -2.12
N TRP A 98 -4.04 -13.15 -0.86
CA TRP A 98 -4.33 -12.02 0.02
C TRP A 98 -3.83 -10.67 -0.52
N LYS A 99 -2.61 -10.65 -1.08
CA LYS A 99 -2.07 -9.43 -1.71
C LYS A 99 -2.89 -8.98 -2.93
N ASN A 100 -3.39 -9.92 -3.73
CA ASN A 100 -4.26 -9.61 -4.86
C ASN A 100 -5.60 -9.05 -4.39
N GLU A 101 -6.18 -9.60 -3.31
CA GLU A 101 -7.40 -9.07 -2.70
C GLU A 101 -7.22 -7.63 -2.23
N LEU A 102 -6.13 -7.32 -1.53
CA LEU A 102 -5.81 -5.94 -1.12
C LEU A 102 -5.67 -5.00 -2.32
N LYS A 103 -4.96 -5.45 -3.37
CA LYS A 103 -4.81 -4.65 -4.59
C LYS A 103 -6.15 -4.43 -5.29
N ASN A 104 -7.04 -5.42 -5.27
CA ASN A 104 -8.38 -5.29 -5.82
C ASN A 104 -9.20 -4.28 -5.02
N PHE A 105 -9.10 -4.28 -3.69
CA PHE A 105 -9.75 -3.30 -2.84
C PHE A 105 -9.25 -1.87 -3.12
N ASP A 106 -7.93 -1.66 -3.22
CA ASP A 106 -7.36 -0.36 -3.58
C ASP A 106 -7.88 0.14 -4.95
N ASN A 107 -7.94 -0.77 -5.93
CA ASN A 107 -8.48 -0.44 -7.25
C ASN A 107 -9.98 -0.11 -7.18
N GLN A 108 -10.77 -0.86 -6.40
CA GLN A 108 -12.19 -0.58 -6.18
C GLN A 108 -12.40 0.80 -5.56
N GLN A 109 -11.59 1.19 -4.57
CA GLN A 109 -11.67 2.54 -4.00
C GLN A 109 -11.37 3.64 -5.03
N ILE A 110 -10.38 3.42 -5.91
CA ILE A 110 -10.06 4.37 -6.98
C ILE A 110 -11.23 4.51 -7.95
N GLU A 111 -11.83 3.41 -8.38
CA GLU A 111 -12.99 3.42 -9.29
C GLU A 111 -14.20 4.08 -8.63
N MET A 112 -14.55 3.71 -7.39
CA MET A 112 -15.66 4.32 -6.66
C MET A 112 -15.48 5.83 -6.49
N LEU A 113 -14.26 6.29 -6.17
CA LEU A 113 -13.98 7.72 -6.04
C LEU A 113 -13.99 8.42 -7.40
N SER A 114 -13.48 7.76 -8.44
CA SER A 114 -13.52 8.25 -9.83
C SER A 114 -14.95 8.48 -10.30
N ASP A 115 -15.83 7.50 -10.06
CA ASP A 115 -17.24 7.58 -10.42
C ASP A 115 -17.93 8.70 -9.64
N TYR A 116 -17.70 8.79 -8.32
CA TYR A 116 -18.28 9.86 -7.50
C TYR A 116 -17.88 11.26 -7.97
N ILE A 117 -16.58 11.48 -8.21
CA ILE A 117 -16.07 12.76 -8.69
C ILE A 117 -16.61 13.04 -10.10
N GLY A 118 -16.66 12.01 -10.94
CA GLY A 118 -17.16 12.13 -12.30
C GLY A 118 -18.62 12.54 -12.35
N ASP A 119 -19.46 11.88 -11.56
CA ASP A 119 -20.88 12.21 -11.41
C ASP A 119 -21.06 13.63 -10.88
N SER A 120 -20.29 14.01 -9.84
CA SER A 120 -20.34 15.34 -9.23
C SER A 120 -19.95 16.47 -10.19
N LEU A 121 -19.03 16.21 -11.12
CA LEU A 121 -18.56 17.16 -12.13
C LEU A 121 -19.25 16.99 -13.48
N SER A 122 -20.18 16.03 -13.61
CA SER A 122 -20.80 15.65 -14.89
C SER A 122 -19.77 15.37 -16.01
N THR A 123 -18.66 14.72 -15.67
CA THR A 123 -17.59 14.34 -16.61
C THR A 123 -16.95 13.02 -16.19
N ASN A 124 -16.13 12.41 -17.05
CA ASN A 124 -15.37 11.23 -16.66
C ASN A 124 -13.98 11.63 -16.15
N VAL A 125 -13.54 11.03 -15.05
CA VAL A 125 -12.16 11.17 -14.58
C VAL A 125 -11.23 10.39 -15.51
N THR A 126 -10.22 11.07 -16.04
CA THR A 126 -9.24 10.47 -16.95
C THR A 126 -8.32 9.48 -16.23
N ASP A 127 -7.61 8.63 -16.98
CA ASP A 127 -6.60 7.73 -16.41
C ASP A 127 -5.50 8.49 -15.64
N GLN A 128 -5.14 9.69 -16.12
CA GLN A 128 -4.22 10.57 -15.39
C GLN A 128 -4.83 11.05 -14.07
N GLY A 129 -6.13 11.42 -14.08
CA GLY A 129 -6.89 11.72 -12.88
C GLY A 129 -6.87 10.57 -11.87
N LYS A 130 -7.10 9.32 -12.32
CA LYS A 130 -7.04 8.13 -11.47
C LYS A 130 -5.67 7.90 -10.82
N VAL A 131 -4.57 8.29 -11.49
CA VAL A 131 -3.22 8.28 -10.89
C VAL A 131 -3.13 9.26 -9.71
N PHE A 132 -3.78 10.42 -9.78
CA PHE A 132 -3.87 11.35 -8.64
C PHE A 132 -4.74 10.78 -7.52
N LEU A 133 -5.90 10.21 -7.83
CA LEU A 133 -6.77 9.57 -6.83
C LEU A 133 -6.01 8.50 -6.03
N LYS A 134 -5.23 7.67 -6.71
CA LYS A 134 -4.36 6.67 -6.05
C LYS A 134 -3.33 7.30 -5.11
N LYS A 135 -2.78 8.46 -5.45
CA LYS A 135 -1.85 9.19 -4.56
C LYS A 135 -2.58 9.81 -3.38
N TRP A 136 -3.80 10.30 -3.59
CA TRP A 136 -4.63 10.91 -2.54
C TRP A 136 -5.13 9.88 -1.53
N LEU A 137 -5.58 8.70 -1.96
CA LEU A 137 -6.01 7.62 -1.07
C LEU A 137 -4.90 7.07 -0.16
N LYS A 138 -3.62 7.33 -0.48
CA LYS A 138 -2.50 7.06 0.44
C LYS A 138 -2.36 8.08 1.57
N LYS A 139 -2.91 9.29 1.39
CA LYS A 139 -2.76 10.43 2.30
C LYS A 139 -4.04 10.74 3.06
N TYR A 140 -5.20 10.49 2.45
CA TYR A 140 -6.52 10.88 2.92
C TYR A 140 -7.45 9.67 2.94
N SER A 141 -8.42 9.69 3.85
CA SER A 141 -9.47 8.68 3.86
C SER A 141 -10.37 8.85 2.64
N PHE A 142 -11.10 7.79 2.26
CA PHE A 142 -12.10 7.89 1.20
C PHE A 142 -13.14 8.98 1.51
N GLN A 143 -13.60 9.05 2.77
CA GLN A 143 -14.57 10.06 3.20
C GLN A 143 -14.03 11.49 3.15
N ASP A 144 -12.75 11.69 3.47
CA ASP A 144 -12.10 13.02 3.39
C ASP A 144 -12.19 13.55 1.95
N LEU A 145 -11.97 12.66 0.96
CA LEU A 145 -11.98 13.03 -0.45
C LEU A 145 -13.40 13.28 -0.96
N ILE A 146 -14.39 12.49 -0.53
CA ILE A 146 -15.81 12.74 -0.84
C ILE A 146 -16.23 14.13 -0.34
N ASN A 147 -16.00 14.43 0.95
CA ASN A 147 -16.35 15.73 1.52
C ASN A 147 -15.63 16.89 0.82
N ALA A 148 -14.36 16.70 0.47
CA ALA A 148 -13.58 17.69 -0.25
C ALA A 148 -14.10 17.91 -1.68
N THR A 149 -14.56 16.86 -2.36
CA THR A 149 -15.23 16.94 -3.66
C THR A 149 -16.50 17.76 -3.56
N ASP A 150 -17.38 17.46 -2.60
CA ASP A 150 -18.65 18.18 -2.44
C ASP A 150 -18.41 19.68 -2.26
N LYS A 151 -17.46 20.03 -1.39
CA LYS A 151 -17.06 21.43 -1.16
C LYS A 151 -16.41 22.06 -2.38
N ALA A 152 -15.60 21.31 -3.13
CA ALA A 152 -14.98 21.84 -4.34
C ALA A 152 -16.05 22.24 -5.36
N VAL A 153 -17.03 21.37 -5.58
CA VAL A 153 -18.14 21.61 -6.51
C VAL A 153 -19.02 22.76 -6.02
N GLU A 154 -19.37 22.79 -4.73
CA GLU A 154 -20.19 23.86 -4.16
C GLU A 154 -19.53 25.24 -4.31
N VAL A 155 -18.24 25.35 -3.96
CA VAL A 155 -17.52 26.64 -3.90
C VAL A 155 -17.02 27.09 -5.28
N TYR A 156 -16.61 26.15 -6.13
CA TYR A 156 -15.91 26.44 -7.39
C TYR A 156 -16.69 26.04 -8.65
N CYS A 157 -18.01 25.84 -8.57
CA CYS A 157 -18.88 25.46 -9.70
C CYS A 157 -18.77 26.34 -10.96
N HIS A 158 -18.24 27.55 -10.82
CA HIS A 158 -18.03 28.50 -11.92
C HIS A 158 -16.73 28.26 -12.70
N LEU A 159 -15.82 27.40 -12.20
CA LEU A 159 -14.56 27.07 -12.84
C LEU A 159 -14.69 25.85 -13.77
N PRO A 160 -13.75 25.66 -14.71
CA PRO A 160 -13.66 24.42 -15.48
C PRO A 160 -13.45 23.20 -14.58
N ASN A 161 -14.02 22.05 -14.96
CA ASN A 161 -13.95 20.81 -14.16
C ASN A 161 -12.52 20.39 -13.79
N GLU A 162 -11.55 20.60 -14.68
CA GLU A 162 -10.14 20.30 -14.41
C GLU A 162 -9.59 21.16 -13.25
N GLU A 163 -9.96 22.43 -13.20
CA GLU A 163 -9.55 23.31 -12.11
C GLU A 163 -10.26 22.97 -10.80
N ILE A 164 -11.54 22.56 -10.85
CA ILE A 164 -12.28 22.09 -9.67
C ILE A 164 -11.63 20.84 -9.12
N PHE A 165 -11.26 19.88 -9.98
CA PHE A 165 -10.58 18.64 -9.60
C PHE A 165 -9.28 18.94 -8.83
N ASP A 166 -8.48 19.91 -9.29
CA ASP A 166 -7.25 20.32 -8.61
C ASP A 166 -7.49 20.95 -7.22
N LYS A 167 -8.67 21.51 -6.96
CA LYS A 167 -9.00 22.04 -5.61
C LYS A 167 -9.28 20.93 -4.60
N ILE A 168 -9.68 19.74 -5.02
CA ILE A 168 -10.09 18.64 -4.13
C ILE A 168 -8.96 18.28 -3.15
N GLU A 169 -7.73 18.02 -3.63
CA GLU A 169 -6.59 17.70 -2.74
C GLU A 169 -6.30 18.83 -1.75
N ARG A 170 -6.41 20.07 -2.21
CA ARG A 170 -6.14 21.24 -1.38
C ARG A 170 -7.18 21.41 -0.28
N ILE A 171 -8.45 21.16 -0.57
CA ILE A 171 -9.52 21.18 0.43
C ILE A 171 -9.29 20.05 1.44
N ALA A 172 -9.08 18.81 0.97
CA ALA A 172 -8.81 17.66 1.84
C ALA A 172 -7.60 17.91 2.76
N PHE A 173 -6.55 18.57 2.25
CA PHE A 173 -5.39 18.96 3.05
C PHE A 173 -5.76 19.88 4.23
N TYR A 174 -6.51 20.95 3.98
CA TYR A 174 -6.86 21.92 5.01
C TYR A 174 -7.92 21.41 5.98
N GLU A 175 -8.77 20.49 5.57
CA GLU A 175 -9.70 19.81 6.49
C GLU A 175 -8.96 18.91 7.47
N LYS A 176 -8.01 18.12 6.95
CA LYS A 176 -7.18 17.24 7.78
C LYS A 176 -6.20 18.01 8.66
N ASN A 177 -5.78 19.20 8.22
CA ASN A 177 -4.83 20.06 8.93
C ASN A 177 -5.47 21.44 9.16
N PRO A 178 -6.39 21.56 10.14
CA PRO A 178 -7.08 22.81 10.40
C PRO A 178 -6.07 23.88 10.76
N VAL A 179 -6.01 24.91 9.92
CA VAL A 179 -5.17 26.08 10.15
C VAL A 179 -5.87 26.98 11.16
N PRO A 180 -5.22 27.38 12.26
CA PRO A 180 -5.77 28.32 13.21
C PRO A 180 -6.27 29.60 12.53
N GLU A 181 -7.36 30.17 13.03
CA GLU A 181 -8.03 31.30 12.37
C GLU A 181 -7.06 32.48 12.17
N TYR A 182 -6.23 32.81 13.17
CA TYR A 182 -5.24 33.86 13.04
C TYR A 182 -4.26 33.64 11.88
N GLN A 183 -3.84 32.40 11.60
CA GLN A 183 -2.94 32.12 10.48
C GLN A 183 -3.60 32.34 9.12
N LYS A 184 -4.92 32.14 9.03
CA LYS A 184 -5.70 32.51 7.83
C LYS A 184 -5.73 34.03 7.66
N LYS A 185 -5.98 34.78 8.74
CA LYS A 185 -5.95 36.26 8.76
C LYS A 185 -4.56 36.79 8.41
N THR A 186 -3.50 36.20 8.94
CA THR A 186 -2.11 36.53 8.58
C THR A 186 -1.87 36.33 7.09
N SER A 187 -2.36 35.22 6.50
CA SER A 187 -2.22 34.96 5.06
C SER A 187 -2.98 35.97 4.19
N TYR A 188 -4.14 36.44 4.65
CA TYR A 188 -4.87 37.54 4.02
C TYR A 188 -4.04 38.84 4.03
N ILE A 189 -3.50 39.23 5.20
CA ILE A 189 -2.65 40.43 5.35
C ILE A 189 -1.42 40.35 4.44
N ARG A 190 -0.78 39.17 4.33
CA ARG A 190 0.32 38.96 3.37
C ARG A 190 -0.09 39.27 1.93
N GLY A 191 -1.31 38.90 1.53
CA GLY A 191 -1.88 39.21 0.23
C GLY A 191 -2.05 40.70 0.01
N VAL A 192 -2.59 41.42 1.01
CA VAL A 192 -2.71 42.88 1.00
C VAL A 192 -1.34 43.54 0.85
N PHE A 193 -0.36 43.16 1.66
CA PHE A 193 1.00 43.70 1.58
C PHE A 193 1.65 43.44 0.23
N ARG A 194 1.47 42.26 -0.35
CA ARG A 194 2.00 41.94 -1.68
C ARG A 194 1.40 42.84 -2.75
N ASN A 195 0.07 43.03 -2.74
CA ASN A 195 -0.62 43.88 -3.71
C ASN A 195 -0.24 45.36 -3.54
N ARG A 196 0.10 45.78 -2.33
CA ARG A 196 0.54 47.16 -2.01
C ARG A 196 2.06 47.36 -2.11
N GLY A 197 2.84 46.32 -2.40
CA GLY A 197 4.30 46.38 -2.45
C GLY A 197 4.99 46.61 -1.09
N ILE A 198 4.31 46.35 0.02
CA ILE A 198 4.87 46.49 1.38
C ILE A 198 5.86 45.36 1.64
N ARG A 199 7.10 45.71 2.02
CA ARG A 199 8.15 44.76 2.39
C ARG A 199 8.10 44.47 3.89
N TYR A 200 8.14 43.19 4.24
CA TYR A 200 8.11 42.70 5.61
C TYR A 200 8.91 41.37 5.69
N LYS A 201 9.31 40.97 6.89
CA LYS A 201 9.86 39.63 7.12
C LYS A 201 8.76 38.69 7.59
N ASN A 202 8.73 37.47 7.03
CA ASN A 202 7.68 36.50 7.34
C ASN A 202 7.63 36.08 8.82
N HIS A 203 8.78 35.99 9.49
CA HIS A 203 8.82 35.62 10.92
C HIS A 203 8.28 36.73 11.80
N GLU A 204 8.68 38.00 11.57
CA GLU A 204 8.20 39.17 12.30
C GLU A 204 6.67 39.27 12.23
N LEU A 205 6.09 39.15 11.03
CA LEU A 205 4.63 39.18 10.88
C LEU A 205 3.96 37.99 11.59
N ASN A 206 4.55 36.80 11.54
CA ASN A 206 3.98 35.63 12.24
C ASN A 206 3.99 35.82 13.76
N GLU A 207 5.09 36.31 14.31
CA GLU A 207 5.24 36.57 15.74
C GLU A 207 4.25 37.64 16.20
N LEU A 208 4.14 38.75 15.47
CA LEU A 208 3.18 39.82 15.76
C LEU A 208 1.73 39.31 15.73
N MET A 209 1.35 38.55 14.71
CA MET A 209 -0.01 38.01 14.59
C MET A 209 -0.31 36.92 15.61
N SER A 210 0.70 36.15 16.04
CA SER A 210 0.56 35.19 17.15
C SER A 210 0.36 35.92 18.46
N LEU A 211 1.13 36.97 18.72
CA LEU A 211 0.97 37.80 19.91
C LEU A 211 -0.42 38.45 19.92
N TRP A 212 -0.86 39.00 18.79
CA TRP A 212 -2.21 39.55 18.64
C TRP A 212 -3.30 38.52 19.00
N ASN A 213 -3.19 37.30 18.50
CA ASN A 213 -4.11 36.20 18.81
C ASN A 213 -4.18 35.92 20.32
N ASP A 214 -3.04 35.95 21.01
CA ASP A 214 -2.97 35.58 22.43
C ASP A 214 -3.62 36.60 23.37
N TYR A 215 -3.72 37.86 22.95
CA TYR A 215 -4.23 38.97 23.77
C TYR A 215 -5.59 39.53 23.32
N ILE A 216 -5.90 39.53 22.02
CA ILE A 216 -7.06 40.25 21.46
C ILE A 216 -8.00 39.31 20.70
N ASP A 217 -7.48 38.36 19.91
CA ASP A 217 -8.23 37.38 19.08
C ASP A 217 -9.19 37.97 18.02
N ASP A 218 -9.49 39.28 18.06
CA ASP A 218 -10.23 40.00 17.03
C ASP A 218 -9.29 40.60 15.97
N PHE A 219 -9.43 40.14 14.71
CA PHE A 219 -8.55 40.50 13.60
C PHE A 219 -9.05 41.64 12.72
N GLU A 220 -10.16 42.31 13.06
CA GLU A 220 -10.64 43.47 12.30
C GLU A 220 -9.58 44.58 12.24
N ILE A 221 -9.00 44.95 13.39
CA ILE A 221 -7.98 46.01 13.48
C ILE A 221 -6.76 45.70 12.60
N PRO A 222 -6.07 44.53 12.73
CA PRO A 222 -4.97 44.16 11.84
C PRO A 222 -5.36 44.19 10.36
N ILE A 223 -6.58 43.76 10.02
CA ILE A 223 -7.04 43.76 8.63
C ILE A 223 -7.20 45.18 8.10
N GLU A 224 -7.84 46.08 8.84
CA GLU A 224 -8.04 47.46 8.41
C GLU A 224 -6.71 48.21 8.29
N TYR A 225 -5.86 48.13 9.30
CA TYR A 225 -4.55 48.77 9.27
C TYR A 225 -3.66 48.22 8.15
N SER A 226 -3.75 46.93 7.83
CA SER A 226 -2.96 46.37 6.71
C SER A 226 -3.26 47.02 5.36
N LYS A 227 -4.47 47.58 5.20
CA LYS A 227 -4.92 48.26 3.96
C LYS A 227 -4.47 49.72 3.91
N GLN A 228 -4.20 50.34 5.06
CA GLN A 228 -3.92 51.78 5.17
C GLN A 228 -2.45 52.08 5.45
N ALA A 229 -1.76 51.23 6.23
CA ALA A 229 -0.39 51.47 6.69
C ALA A 229 0.58 51.83 5.57
N GLU A 230 1.48 52.79 5.80
CA GLU A 230 2.43 53.27 4.79
C GLU A 230 3.53 52.24 4.51
N ASN A 231 3.94 51.50 5.53
CA ASN A 231 4.97 50.47 5.48
C ASN A 231 4.78 49.47 6.64
N TYR A 232 5.61 48.42 6.69
CA TYR A 232 5.47 47.39 7.72
C TYR A 232 5.74 47.90 9.14
N ARG A 233 6.65 48.87 9.35
CA ARG A 233 6.93 49.40 10.70
C ARG A 233 5.78 50.23 11.24
N ASP A 234 5.11 50.98 10.36
CA ASP A 234 3.90 51.72 10.68
C ASP A 234 2.79 50.76 11.14
N PHE A 235 2.55 49.71 10.36
CA PHE A 235 1.63 48.62 10.72
C PHE A 235 1.99 47.95 12.05
N GLU A 236 3.26 47.58 12.23
CA GLU A 236 3.75 46.91 13.44
C GLU A 236 3.61 47.80 14.67
N GLY A 237 3.96 49.09 14.56
CA GLY A 237 3.87 50.05 15.65
C GLY A 237 2.45 50.22 16.19
N GLU A 238 1.47 50.35 15.30
CA GLU A 238 0.06 50.45 15.68
C GLU A 238 -0.42 49.18 16.39
N LEU A 239 -0.13 47.99 15.84
CA LEU A 239 -0.56 46.74 16.46
C LEU A 239 0.08 46.51 17.83
N VAL A 240 1.39 46.81 17.97
CA VAL A 240 2.09 46.72 19.25
C VAL A 240 1.50 47.70 20.27
N PHE A 241 1.13 48.91 19.84
CA PHE A 241 0.46 49.87 20.72
C PHE A 241 -0.86 49.33 21.28
N TYR A 242 -1.72 48.76 20.44
CA TYR A 242 -2.98 48.14 20.90
C TYR A 242 -2.74 46.96 21.84
N ILE A 243 -1.77 46.09 21.52
CA ILE A 243 -1.41 44.96 22.39
C ILE A 243 -0.95 45.47 23.76
N ASP A 244 -0.06 46.46 23.80
CA ASP A 244 0.45 47.06 25.03
C ASP A 244 -0.69 47.70 25.87
N GLU A 245 -1.66 48.34 25.21
CA GLU A 245 -2.81 48.94 25.87
C GLU A 245 -3.69 47.88 26.55
N VAL A 246 -3.98 46.78 25.85
CA VAL A 246 -4.74 45.64 26.39
C VAL A 246 -3.98 44.94 27.53
N MET A 247 -2.66 44.77 27.39
CA MET A 247 -1.83 44.19 28.46
C MET A 247 -1.84 45.05 29.74
N ARG A 248 -1.87 46.38 29.61
CA ARG A 248 -1.91 47.30 30.77
C ARG A 248 -3.27 47.35 31.45
N ASN A 249 -4.35 47.21 30.69
CA ASN A 249 -5.72 47.37 31.19
C ASN A 249 -6.37 46.04 31.65
N GLY A 250 -5.70 44.90 31.39
CA GLY A 250 -6.23 43.56 31.66
C GLY A 250 -7.18 43.11 30.56
N LYS A 251 -7.13 41.83 30.17
CA LYS A 251 -7.89 41.26 29.05
C LYS A 251 -9.36 41.68 29.10
N ALA A 252 -9.84 42.37 28.07
CA ALA A 252 -11.25 42.63 27.84
C ALA A 252 -11.97 41.35 27.39
#